data_AF-A0AAX2I7W8-F1
#
_entry.id   AF-A0AAX2I7W8-F1
#
_cell.length_a   1.000
_cell.length_b   1.000
_cell.length_c   1.000
_cell.angle_alpha   90.00
_cell.angle_beta   90.00
_cell.angle_gamma   90.00
#
_symmetry.space_group_name_H-M   'P 1'
#
loop_
_entity.id
_entity.type
_entity.pdbx_description
1 polymer ?
#
loop_
_entity_poly.entity_id
_entity_poly.type
_entity_poly.pdbx_seq_one_letter_code
_entity_poly.pdbx_strand_id
1 'polypeptide(L)'
;MRSSNFIPLAEVSIADCYLYIDEAELDNITMCVYLPTDGDSKTMPVGWLQLNVTEKKLYDIFSDPDNPKELKFNTSLLDQYDFETFCGVSSQIEEKVNEKRKNCKDIANHHNFTFTTICEYPNITNFTALYDSLRAVEKDQNLLKKLPKKDTLFTKNKSIEIKYRLYKDSITVNMLWIESAGSIDYKIYKEGNKGVTLTINAPD
;
A
#
# COMPACT_ATOMS: atom_id res chain seq x y z
N MET A 1 -10.08 18.09 -19.00
CA MET A 1 -11.53 18.35 -19.20
C MET A 1 -12.26 17.02 -19.12
N ARG A 2 -12.97 16.75 -18.02
CA ARG A 2 -13.83 15.56 -17.89
C ARG A 2 -15.24 15.92 -18.41
N SER A 3 -15.85 14.99 -19.13
CA SER A 3 -17.04 15.11 -20.00
C SER A 3 -18.27 15.79 -19.37
N SER A 4 -19.02 16.54 -20.18
CA SER A 4 -20.19 17.36 -19.86
C SER A 4 -21.51 16.60 -19.59
N ASN A 5 -21.47 15.27 -19.42
CA ASN A 5 -22.64 14.45 -19.09
C ASN A 5 -22.52 13.85 -17.68
N PHE A 6 -22.26 14.71 -16.70
CA PHE A 6 -22.09 14.28 -15.31
C PHE A 6 -23.43 14.25 -14.57
N ILE A 7 -23.75 13.11 -13.95
CA ILE A 7 -24.84 12.98 -12.97
C ILE A 7 -24.21 13.16 -11.59
N PRO A 8 -24.57 14.20 -10.81
CA PRO A 8 -24.10 14.37 -9.45
C PRO A 8 -24.38 13.12 -8.61
N LEU A 9 -23.43 12.70 -7.77
CA LEU A 9 -23.61 11.55 -6.88
C LEU A 9 -24.84 11.72 -5.97
N ALA A 10 -25.20 12.97 -5.64
CA ALA A 10 -26.41 13.31 -4.89
C ALA A 10 -27.74 12.96 -5.60
N GLU A 11 -27.71 12.74 -6.91
CA GLU A 11 -28.87 12.40 -7.74
C GLU A 11 -28.95 10.89 -8.05
N VAL A 12 -27.98 10.10 -7.58
CA VAL A 12 -27.90 8.65 -7.82
C VAL A 12 -28.53 7.87 -6.66
N SER A 13 -29.38 6.89 -7.00
CA SER A 13 -29.92 5.92 -6.03
C SER A 13 -28.80 5.04 -5.48
N ILE A 14 -28.53 5.15 -4.17
CA ILE A 14 -27.45 4.42 -3.48
C ILE A 14 -27.70 2.89 -3.49
N ALA A 15 -28.96 2.44 -3.57
CA ALA A 15 -29.32 1.03 -3.59
C ALA A 15 -28.80 0.27 -4.82
N ASP A 16 -28.49 1.02 -5.88
CA ASP A 16 -28.04 0.51 -7.17
C ASP A 16 -26.56 0.86 -7.39
N CYS A 17 -25.75 1.04 -6.35
CA CYS A 17 -24.33 1.37 -6.50
C CYS A 17 -23.43 0.26 -5.92
N TYR A 18 -22.25 0.08 -6.52
CA TYR A 18 -21.16 -0.68 -5.89
C TYR A 18 -19.91 0.18 -5.75
N LEU A 19 -19.16 -0.10 -4.68
CA LEU A 19 -17.93 0.60 -4.31
C LEU A 19 -16.74 -0.32 -4.51
N TYR A 20 -15.69 0.22 -5.12
CA TYR A 20 -14.36 -0.39 -5.08
C TYR A 20 -13.40 0.55 -4.38
N ILE A 21 -12.51 0.00 -3.55
CA ILE A 21 -11.38 0.76 -3.03
C ILE A 21 -10.40 0.91 -4.20
N ASP A 22 -10.10 2.16 -4.55
CA ASP A 22 -9.12 2.49 -5.58
C ASP A 22 -7.73 2.62 -4.96
N GLU A 23 -7.65 3.32 -3.82
CA GLU A 23 -6.40 3.57 -3.11
C GLU A 23 -6.62 3.69 -1.60
N ALA A 24 -5.61 3.30 -0.82
CA ALA A 24 -5.55 3.54 0.61
C ALA A 24 -4.16 4.08 1.01
N GLU A 25 -4.10 5.37 1.34
CA GLU A 25 -2.90 6.06 1.78
C GLU A 25 -3.12 6.75 3.13
N LEU A 26 -2.24 6.41 4.09
CA LEU A 26 -2.29 6.95 5.45
C LEU A 26 -3.71 6.83 6.02
N ASP A 27 -4.34 7.95 6.37
CA ASP A 27 -5.67 8.00 6.96
C ASP A 27 -6.81 8.03 5.94
N ASN A 28 -6.49 8.10 4.65
CA ASN A 28 -7.44 8.31 3.57
C ASN A 28 -7.65 7.05 2.74
N ILE A 29 -8.92 6.67 2.58
CA ILE A 29 -9.35 5.60 1.68
C ILE A 29 -10.12 6.25 0.54
N THR A 30 -9.58 6.16 -0.67
CA THR A 30 -10.23 6.63 -1.89
C THR A 30 -11.01 5.47 -2.51
N MET A 31 -12.30 5.70 -2.74
CA MET A 31 -13.24 4.71 -3.25
C MET A 31 -13.89 5.22 -4.53
N CYS A 32 -14.01 4.35 -5.51
CA CYS A 32 -14.67 4.61 -6.77
C CYS A 32 -16.10 4.03 -6.73
N VAL A 33 -17.08 4.86 -7.10
CA VAL A 33 -18.51 4.50 -7.16
C VAL A 33 -18.89 4.16 -8.58
N TYR A 34 -19.62 3.06 -8.75
CA TYR A 34 -20.07 2.59 -10.05
C TYR A 34 -21.56 2.23 -10.03
N LEU A 35 -22.18 2.36 -11.20
CA LEU A 35 -23.52 1.84 -11.46
C LEU A 35 -23.44 0.44 -12.11
N PRO A 36 -24.29 -0.52 -11.69
CA PRO A 36 -24.49 -1.78 -12.38
C PRO A 36 -25.07 -1.50 -13.75
N THR A 37 -24.54 -2.18 -14.74
CA THR A 37 -25.16 -2.29 -16.06
C THR A 37 -25.45 -3.74 -16.36
N ASP A 38 -26.47 -3.96 -17.18
CA ASP A 38 -26.79 -5.30 -17.67
C ASP A 38 -25.68 -5.79 -18.61
N GLY A 39 -24.89 -6.77 -18.14
CA GLY A 39 -23.79 -7.41 -18.88
C GLY A 39 -22.40 -7.18 -18.27
N ASP A 40 -21.44 -8.08 -18.55
CA ASP A 40 -20.08 -8.12 -17.98
C ASP A 40 -19.19 -6.87 -18.26
N SER A 41 -19.73 -5.80 -18.84
CA SER A 41 -19.02 -4.55 -19.08
C SER A 41 -19.08 -3.64 -17.85
N LYS A 42 -17.99 -3.55 -17.10
CA LYS A 42 -17.79 -2.51 -16.08
C LYS A 42 -17.96 -1.13 -16.71
N THR A 43 -19.07 -0.46 -16.41
CA THR A 43 -19.36 0.88 -16.92
C THR A 43 -18.72 1.98 -16.08
N MET A 44 -18.54 3.13 -16.73
CA MET A 44 -17.84 4.34 -16.30
C MET A 44 -18.05 4.70 -14.81
N PRO A 45 -17.00 5.13 -14.08
CA PRO A 45 -17.13 5.57 -12.70
C PRO A 45 -18.05 6.79 -12.62
N VAL A 46 -19.00 6.75 -11.67
CA VAL A 46 -20.02 7.80 -11.49
C VAL A 46 -19.73 8.71 -10.29
N GLY A 47 -18.73 8.36 -9.48
CA GLY A 47 -18.33 9.15 -8.34
C GLY A 47 -17.04 8.64 -7.72
N TRP A 48 -16.39 9.49 -6.95
CA TRP A 48 -15.20 9.19 -6.18
C TRP A 48 -15.41 9.74 -4.78
N LEU A 49 -15.20 8.89 -3.79
CA LEU A 49 -15.35 9.21 -2.39
C LEU A 49 -14.00 9.09 -1.69
N GLN A 50 -13.75 9.94 -0.71
CA GLN A 50 -12.60 9.80 0.18
C GLN A 50 -13.07 9.73 1.62
N LEU A 51 -12.77 8.63 2.29
CA LEU A 51 -13.00 8.46 3.72
C LEU A 51 -11.70 8.77 4.46
N ASN A 52 -11.70 9.81 5.29
CA ASN A 52 -10.66 10.00 6.30
C ASN A 52 -11.07 9.27 7.59
N VAL A 53 -10.35 8.21 7.91
CA VAL A 53 -10.69 7.29 9.01
C VAL A 53 -10.45 7.95 10.37
N THR A 54 -9.36 8.72 10.50
CA THR A 54 -8.98 9.42 11.74
C THR A 54 -9.95 10.55 12.08
N GLU A 55 -10.26 11.40 11.10
CA GLU A 55 -11.20 12.51 11.27
C GLU A 55 -12.66 12.04 11.31
N LYS A 56 -12.91 10.77 10.93
CA LYS A 56 -14.25 10.18 10.76
C LYS A 56 -15.13 10.98 9.81
N LYS A 57 -14.54 11.42 8.68
CA LYS A 57 -15.20 12.25 7.67
C LYS A 57 -15.18 11.58 6.30
N LEU A 58 -16.27 11.71 5.57
CA LEU A 58 -16.42 11.21 4.21
C LEU A 58 -16.59 12.39 3.28
N TYR A 59 -15.92 12.37 2.15
CA TYR A 59 -15.93 13.44 1.16
C TYR A 59 -16.31 12.92 -0.22
N ASP A 60 -17.12 13.68 -0.96
CA ASP A 60 -17.24 13.54 -2.41
C ASP A 60 -16.15 14.38 -3.07
N ILE A 61 -15.23 13.70 -3.74
CA ILE A 61 -14.06 14.32 -4.39
C ILE A 61 -14.20 14.33 -5.92
N PHE A 62 -15.35 13.93 -6.47
CA PHE A 62 -15.47 13.68 -7.90
C PHE A 62 -15.58 14.94 -8.75
N SER A 63 -16.45 15.86 -8.33
CA SER A 63 -16.77 17.08 -9.11
C SER A 63 -15.74 18.19 -8.91
N ASP A 64 -15.21 18.33 -7.70
CA ASP A 64 -14.21 19.31 -7.33
C ASP A 64 -13.26 18.70 -6.29
N PRO A 65 -12.12 18.14 -6.72
CA PRO A 65 -11.15 17.54 -5.81
C PRO A 65 -10.40 18.59 -4.97
N ASP A 66 -10.35 19.85 -5.42
CA ASP A 66 -9.70 20.93 -4.69
C ASP A 66 -10.60 21.49 -3.57
N ASN A 67 -11.92 21.41 -3.75
CA ASN A 67 -12.93 21.77 -2.73
C ASN A 67 -13.93 20.62 -2.51
N PRO A 68 -13.49 19.52 -1.89
CA PRO A 68 -14.32 18.33 -1.75
C PRO A 68 -15.50 18.57 -0.81
N LYS A 69 -16.64 17.95 -1.13
CA LYS A 69 -17.89 18.14 -0.36
C LYS A 69 -18.01 17.10 0.74
N GLU A 70 -18.04 17.52 2.00
CA GLU A 70 -18.27 16.62 3.13
C GLU A 70 -19.68 15.99 3.07
N LEU A 71 -19.72 14.67 3.22
CA LEU A 71 -20.91 13.85 3.23
C LEU A 71 -21.19 13.33 4.65
N LYS A 72 -22.47 13.15 4.96
CA LYS A 72 -22.90 12.50 6.21
C LYS A 72 -22.94 10.99 6.02
N PHE A 73 -22.37 10.26 6.97
CA PHE A 73 -22.48 8.81 7.03
C PHE A 73 -22.58 8.34 8.49
N ASN A 74 -22.94 7.07 8.68
CA ASN A 74 -23.01 6.48 10.01
C ASN A 74 -21.59 6.16 10.51
N THR A 75 -21.05 7.05 11.35
CA THR A 75 -19.70 6.91 11.91
C THR A 75 -19.56 5.70 12.83
N SER A 76 -20.64 5.16 13.38
CA SER A 76 -20.61 3.92 14.18
C SER A 76 -20.20 2.69 13.37
N LEU A 77 -20.20 2.77 12.03
CA LEU A 77 -19.61 1.74 11.17
C LEU A 77 -18.09 1.68 11.32
N LEU A 78 -17.43 2.81 11.62
CA LEU A 78 -15.99 2.83 11.85
C LEU A 78 -15.57 2.09 13.11
N ASP A 79 -16.47 2.00 14.09
CA ASP A 79 -16.21 1.30 15.35
C ASP A 79 -16.49 -0.22 15.23
N GLN A 80 -17.12 -0.67 14.14
CA GLN A 80 -17.46 -2.08 13.90
C GLN A 80 -16.38 -2.85 13.13
N TYR A 81 -15.49 -2.15 12.44
CA TYR A 81 -14.45 -2.75 11.62
C TYR A 81 -13.07 -2.21 12.03
N ASP A 82 -12.09 -3.10 12.07
CA ASP A 82 -10.70 -2.76 12.39
C ASP A 82 -9.99 -2.17 11.17
N PHE A 83 -10.32 -0.93 10.82
CA PHE A 83 -9.72 -0.23 9.69
C PHE A 83 -8.21 -0.04 9.85
N GLU A 84 -7.68 -0.07 11.07
CA GLU A 84 -6.24 -0.02 11.31
C GLU A 84 -5.54 -1.26 10.74
N THR A 85 -6.11 -2.45 10.99
CA THR A 85 -5.59 -3.71 10.43
C THR A 85 -5.90 -3.87 8.94
N PHE A 86 -7.08 -3.43 8.49
CA PHE A 86 -7.50 -3.61 7.08
C PHE A 86 -6.84 -2.63 6.11
N CYS A 87 -6.55 -1.40 6.56
CA CYS A 87 -6.03 -0.33 5.72
C CYS A 87 -4.63 0.14 6.14
N GLY A 88 -4.05 -0.43 7.20
CA GLY A 88 -2.70 -0.11 7.68
C GLY A 88 -2.59 1.25 8.38
N VAL A 89 -3.73 1.79 8.84
CA VAL A 89 -3.85 3.13 9.42
C VAL A 89 -3.64 3.04 10.93
N SER A 90 -2.50 3.45 11.47
CA SER A 90 -2.48 3.84 12.90
C SER A 90 -1.46 4.94 13.18
N SER A 91 -1.87 5.87 14.03
CA SER A 91 -1.01 6.94 14.57
C SER A 91 0.14 6.41 15.44
N GLN A 92 0.03 5.19 16.00
CA GLN A 92 1.12 4.54 16.73
C GLN A 92 2.11 3.80 15.81
N ILE A 93 1.67 3.43 14.60
CA ILE A 93 2.55 2.96 13.53
C ILE A 93 3.37 4.15 13.04
N GLU A 94 2.84 5.36 12.90
CA GLU A 94 3.65 6.53 12.54
C GLU A 94 4.81 6.79 13.51
N GLU A 95 4.63 6.74 14.83
CA GLU A 95 5.75 6.91 15.76
C GLU A 95 6.77 5.76 15.68
N LYS A 96 6.32 4.50 15.60
CA LYS A 96 7.21 3.32 15.52
C LYS A 96 7.85 3.15 14.14
N VAL A 97 7.18 3.58 13.07
CA VAL A 97 7.67 3.59 11.70
C VAL A 97 8.56 4.81 11.50
N ASN A 98 8.28 5.99 12.05
CA ASN A 98 9.17 7.15 12.00
C ASN A 98 10.42 6.96 12.85
N GLU A 99 10.35 6.30 14.01
CA GLU A 99 11.56 5.89 14.74
C GLU A 99 12.40 4.87 13.96
N LYS A 100 11.77 3.94 13.24
CA LYS A 100 12.47 2.94 12.41
C LYS A 100 12.88 3.45 11.01
N ARG A 101 12.24 4.50 10.49
CA ARG A 101 12.51 5.17 9.20
C ARG A 101 13.40 6.41 9.34
N LYS A 102 13.77 6.83 10.56
CA LYS A 102 14.77 7.90 10.78
C LYS A 102 16.08 7.69 10.00
N ASN A 103 16.42 6.44 9.70
CA ASN A 103 17.62 6.09 8.93
C ASN A 103 17.32 5.71 7.47
N CYS A 104 16.08 5.92 7.00
CA CYS A 104 15.65 5.65 5.64
C CYS A 104 15.70 6.94 4.81
N LYS A 105 16.15 6.81 3.57
CA LYS A 105 16.18 7.88 2.57
C LYS A 105 15.50 7.38 1.31
N ASP A 106 14.54 8.15 0.83
CA ASP A 106 13.88 7.88 -0.44
C ASP A 106 14.63 8.60 -1.57
N ILE A 107 14.90 7.86 -2.64
CA ILE A 107 15.55 8.32 -3.85
C ILE A 107 14.58 8.06 -4.99
N ALA A 108 13.93 9.11 -5.46
CA ALA A 108 13.07 9.04 -6.63
C ALA A 108 13.94 9.00 -7.90
N ASN A 109 13.79 7.95 -8.70
CA ASN A 109 14.37 7.87 -10.04
C ASN A 109 13.29 8.12 -11.09
N HIS A 110 12.97 9.40 -11.30
CA HIS A 110 11.95 9.85 -12.25
C HIS A 110 12.19 9.40 -13.69
N HIS A 111 13.42 9.05 -14.07
CA HIS A 111 13.73 8.55 -15.41
C HIS A 111 13.28 7.10 -15.63
N ASN A 112 13.13 6.31 -14.56
CA ASN A 112 12.82 4.89 -14.66
C ASN A 112 11.51 4.52 -13.93
N PHE A 113 10.70 5.51 -13.51
CA PHE A 113 9.48 5.28 -12.73
C PHE A 113 9.72 4.28 -11.60
N THR A 114 10.79 4.50 -10.84
CA THR A 114 11.17 3.63 -9.72
C THR A 114 11.51 4.48 -8.50
N PHE A 115 10.99 4.07 -7.35
CA PHE A 115 11.39 4.58 -6.06
C PHE A 115 12.36 3.62 -5.39
N THR A 116 13.48 4.17 -4.92
CA THR A 116 14.46 3.44 -4.12
C THR A 116 14.47 3.99 -2.71
N THR A 117 14.05 3.19 -1.73
CA THR A 117 14.22 3.51 -0.31
C THR A 117 15.47 2.81 0.22
N ILE A 118 16.38 3.56 0.84
CA ILE A 118 17.60 3.04 1.47
C ILE A 118 17.53 3.28 2.98
N CYS A 119 17.52 2.22 3.76
CA CYS A 119 17.51 2.25 5.22
C CYS A 119 18.82 1.72 5.81
N GLU A 120 19.49 2.52 6.64
CA GLU A 120 20.76 2.16 7.27
C GLU A 120 20.59 1.75 8.74
N TYR A 121 21.15 0.60 9.13
CA TYR A 121 21.05 0.08 10.49
C TYR A 121 22.45 -0.19 11.08
N PRO A 122 23.10 0.84 11.67
CA PRO A 122 24.48 0.76 12.12
C PRO A 122 24.70 -0.23 13.27
N ASN A 123 23.67 -0.44 14.10
CA ASN A 123 23.75 -1.30 15.29
C ASN A 123 23.22 -2.74 15.06
N ILE A 124 22.69 -3.03 13.86
CA ILE A 124 22.19 -4.36 13.52
C ILE A 124 23.30 -5.13 12.81
N THR A 125 23.59 -6.33 13.31
CA THR A 125 24.61 -7.23 12.73
C THR A 125 24.01 -8.52 12.15
N ASN A 126 22.72 -8.79 12.40
CA ASN A 126 22.03 -10.00 12.01
C ASN A 126 20.93 -9.72 10.98
N PHE A 127 21.02 -10.34 9.81
CA PHE A 127 20.03 -10.21 8.75
C PHE A 127 18.63 -10.68 9.13
N THR A 128 18.51 -11.63 10.07
CA THR A 128 17.21 -12.14 10.55
C THR A 128 16.42 -11.05 11.28
N ALA A 129 17.07 -10.29 12.16
CA ALA A 129 16.42 -9.20 12.89
C ALA A 129 15.94 -8.09 11.95
N LEU A 130 16.69 -7.86 10.86
CA LEU A 130 16.29 -6.89 9.86
C LEU A 130 15.15 -7.39 8.97
N TYR A 131 15.17 -8.66 8.60
CA TYR A 131 14.06 -9.29 7.91
C TYR A 131 12.75 -9.20 8.71
N ASP A 132 12.80 -9.45 10.03
CA ASP A 132 11.63 -9.31 10.90
C ASP A 132 11.13 -7.86 10.95
N SER A 133 12.06 -6.89 10.92
CA SER A 133 11.72 -5.47 10.86
C SER A 133 11.07 -5.07 9.53
N LEU A 134 11.58 -5.58 8.41
CA LEU A 134 10.99 -5.40 7.08
C LEU A 134 9.58 -5.98 7.03
N ARG A 135 9.40 -7.21 7.50
CA ARG A 135 8.09 -7.88 7.55
C ARG A 135 7.07 -7.08 8.37
N ALA A 136 7.49 -6.41 9.44
CA ALA A 136 6.59 -5.64 10.29
C ALA A 136 6.06 -4.35 9.62
N VAL A 137 6.72 -3.85 8.57
CA VAL A 137 6.35 -2.60 7.88
C VAL A 137 5.83 -2.83 6.46
N GLU A 138 5.87 -4.07 5.98
CA GLU A 138 5.34 -4.45 4.67
C GLU A 138 3.81 -4.58 4.78
N LYS A 139 3.09 -3.70 4.07
CA LYS A 139 1.63 -3.50 4.24
C LYS A 139 0.82 -4.78 4.02
N ASP A 140 1.19 -5.62 3.06
CA ASP A 140 0.35 -6.74 2.60
C ASP A 140 0.67 -8.07 3.30
N GLN A 141 1.63 -8.06 4.23
CA GLN A 141 2.14 -9.24 4.93
C GLN A 141 2.36 -10.43 3.97
N ASN A 142 2.91 -10.13 2.82
CA ASN A 142 3.22 -11.08 1.75
C ASN A 142 4.46 -11.92 2.09
N LEU A 143 5.37 -11.37 2.88
CA LEU A 143 6.60 -12.06 3.27
C LEU A 143 6.35 -13.26 4.22
N LEU A 144 7.19 -14.31 4.11
CA LEU A 144 7.16 -15.45 5.01
C LEU A 144 7.31 -15.03 6.48
N LYS A 145 6.66 -15.78 7.39
CA LYS A 145 6.73 -15.49 8.84
C LYS A 145 8.14 -15.54 9.41
N LYS A 146 9.04 -16.31 8.77
CA LYS A 146 10.44 -16.43 9.14
C LYS A 146 11.27 -16.45 7.87
N LEU A 147 12.46 -15.87 7.95
CA LEU A 147 13.44 -15.96 6.87
C LEU A 147 13.75 -17.44 6.59
N PRO A 148 13.66 -17.90 5.33
CA PRO A 148 14.00 -19.28 4.99
C PRO A 148 15.49 -19.56 5.24
N LYS A 149 15.85 -20.83 5.39
CA LYS A 149 17.25 -21.26 5.61
C LYS A 149 18.04 -21.49 4.32
N LYS A 150 17.36 -21.51 3.18
CA LYS A 150 17.92 -21.72 1.84
C LYS A 150 17.12 -20.91 0.82
N ASP A 151 17.65 -20.77 -0.39
CA ASP A 151 16.93 -20.21 -1.51
C ASP A 151 15.55 -20.85 -1.63
N THR A 152 14.53 -20.01 -1.72
CA THR A 152 13.14 -20.43 -1.63
C THR A 152 12.33 -19.64 -2.63
N LEU A 153 11.56 -20.34 -3.43
CA LEU A 153 10.52 -19.78 -4.27
C LEU A 153 9.18 -20.21 -3.69
N PHE A 154 8.27 -19.28 -3.49
CA PHE A 154 6.91 -19.63 -3.12
C PHE A 154 5.90 -18.70 -3.78
N THR A 155 4.70 -19.22 -3.98
CA THR A 155 3.60 -18.48 -4.61
C THR A 155 2.48 -18.30 -3.60
N LYS A 156 2.08 -17.07 -3.33
CA LYS A 156 0.94 -16.73 -2.48
C LYS A 156 -0.30 -16.54 -3.37
N ASN A 157 -1.37 -17.26 -3.05
CA ASN A 157 -2.69 -17.15 -3.70
C ASN A 157 -2.69 -17.29 -5.24
N LYS A 158 -1.66 -17.91 -5.85
CA LYS A 158 -1.43 -18.01 -7.30
C LYS A 158 -1.24 -16.68 -8.06
N SER A 159 -1.27 -15.54 -7.38
CA SER A 159 -1.16 -14.21 -8.00
C SER A 159 0.15 -13.49 -7.65
N ILE A 160 0.86 -13.94 -6.61
CA ILE A 160 2.12 -13.32 -6.18
C ILE A 160 3.21 -14.39 -6.08
N GLU A 161 4.29 -14.22 -6.84
CA GLU A 161 5.50 -15.03 -6.73
C GLU A 161 6.54 -14.29 -5.89
N ILE A 162 7.11 -14.98 -4.90
CA ILE A 162 8.12 -14.40 -4.01
C ILE A 162 9.35 -15.30 -3.99
N LYS A 163 10.49 -14.73 -4.39
CA LYS A 163 11.77 -15.41 -4.52
C LYS A 163 12.78 -14.87 -3.51
N TYR A 164 13.16 -15.73 -2.57
CA TYR A 164 14.27 -15.51 -1.63
C TYR A 164 15.55 -16.09 -2.20
N ARG A 165 16.62 -15.28 -2.20
CA ARG A 165 17.99 -15.78 -2.39
C ARG A 165 18.85 -15.35 -1.21
N LEU A 166 19.57 -16.31 -0.65
CA LEU A 166 20.39 -16.14 0.54
C LEU A 166 21.86 -16.27 0.17
N TYR A 167 22.60 -15.19 0.38
CA TYR A 167 24.04 -15.14 0.20
C TYR A 167 24.71 -14.97 1.56
N LYS A 168 26.03 -15.18 1.60
CA LYS A 168 26.82 -15.02 2.83
C LYS A 168 26.63 -13.64 3.47
N ASP A 169 26.65 -12.60 2.64
CA ASP A 169 26.66 -11.19 3.08
C ASP A 169 25.44 -10.40 2.59
N SER A 170 24.43 -11.08 2.03
CA SER A 170 23.20 -10.43 1.60
C SER A 170 22.01 -11.38 1.47
N ILE A 171 20.82 -10.81 1.48
CA ILE A 171 19.54 -11.46 1.21
C ILE A 171 18.83 -10.62 0.16
N THR A 172 18.30 -11.27 -0.87
CA THR A 172 17.42 -10.65 -1.84
C THR A 172 16.05 -11.29 -1.76
N VAL A 173 15.00 -10.45 -1.74
CA VAL A 173 13.61 -10.89 -1.83
C VAL A 173 12.98 -10.16 -3.02
N ASN A 174 12.66 -10.88 -4.07
CA ASN A 174 11.91 -10.35 -5.20
C ASN A 174 10.45 -10.78 -5.08
N MET A 175 9.54 -9.83 -5.14
CA MET A 175 8.10 -10.06 -5.14
C MET A 175 7.54 -9.62 -6.48
N LEU A 176 6.80 -10.50 -7.15
CA LEU A 176 6.24 -10.29 -8.48
C LEU A 176 4.74 -10.58 -8.44
N TRP A 177 3.94 -9.60 -8.81
CA TRP A 177 2.51 -9.77 -9.07
C TRP A 177 2.35 -10.28 -10.50
N ILE A 178 1.90 -11.53 -10.64
CA ILE A 178 1.88 -12.25 -11.92
C ILE A 178 0.93 -11.58 -12.93
N GLU A 179 -0.19 -11.06 -12.45
CA GLU A 179 -1.25 -10.49 -13.30
C GLU A 179 -0.98 -9.04 -13.73
N SER A 180 -0.40 -8.23 -12.85
CA SER A 180 -0.11 -6.81 -13.12
C SER A 180 1.31 -6.56 -13.60
N ALA A 181 2.19 -7.58 -13.58
CA ALA A 181 3.63 -7.46 -13.81
C ALA A 181 4.33 -6.42 -12.90
N GLY A 182 3.69 -6.00 -11.81
CA GLY A 182 4.31 -5.17 -10.77
C GLY A 182 5.34 -5.99 -9.99
N SER A 183 6.42 -5.36 -9.55
CA SER A 183 7.43 -6.06 -8.74
C SER A 183 8.06 -5.16 -7.68
N ILE A 184 8.38 -5.72 -6.52
CA ILE A 184 9.15 -5.05 -5.48
C ILE A 184 10.38 -5.89 -5.16
N ASP A 185 11.54 -5.24 -5.12
CA ASP A 185 12.81 -5.86 -4.75
C ASP A 185 13.30 -5.35 -3.41
N TYR A 186 13.47 -6.27 -2.46
CA TYR A 186 14.15 -6.01 -1.20
C TYR A 186 15.56 -6.59 -1.24
N LYS A 187 16.54 -5.79 -0.82
CA LYS A 187 17.93 -6.23 -0.66
C LYS A 187 18.43 -5.84 0.72
N ILE A 188 18.75 -6.85 1.53
CA ILE A 188 19.38 -6.68 2.84
C ILE A 188 20.85 -7.07 2.68
N TYR A 189 21.80 -6.21 3.03
CA TYR A 189 23.22 -6.51 2.85
C TYR A 189 24.09 -5.79 3.86
N LYS A 190 25.30 -6.29 4.09
CA LYS A 190 26.29 -5.63 4.93
C LYS A 190 27.18 -4.72 4.08
N GLU A 191 27.31 -3.45 4.47
CA GLU A 191 28.17 -2.49 3.78
C GLU A 191 29.39 -2.12 4.64
N GLY A 192 30.48 -2.89 4.48
CA GLY A 192 31.72 -2.68 5.22
C GLY A 192 31.52 -2.70 6.75
N ASN A 193 32.02 -1.66 7.43
CA ASN A 193 31.88 -1.49 8.89
C ASN A 193 30.64 -0.65 9.29
N LYS A 194 29.77 -0.27 8.33
CA LYS A 194 28.64 0.64 8.58
C LYS A 194 27.36 -0.05 9.08
N GLY A 195 27.42 -1.35 9.37
CA GLY A 195 26.25 -2.15 9.76
C GLY A 195 25.55 -2.77 8.57
N VAL A 196 24.23 -2.97 8.69
CA VAL A 196 23.39 -3.62 7.66
C VAL A 196 22.50 -2.57 7.00
N THR A 197 22.40 -2.63 5.67
CA THR A 197 21.58 -1.76 4.83
C THR A 197 20.42 -2.56 4.24
N LEU A 198 19.24 -1.94 4.17
CA LEU A 198 18.07 -2.42 3.42
C LEU A 198 17.82 -1.46 2.25
N THR A 199 17.77 -2.00 1.04
CA THR A 199 17.29 -1.29 -0.15
C THR A 199 15.95 -1.87 -0.56
N ILE A 200 14.99 -1.00 -0.88
CA ILE A 200 13.68 -1.35 -1.42
C ILE A 200 13.58 -0.67 -2.77
N ASN A 201 13.33 -1.41 -3.84
CA ASN A 201 13.00 -0.86 -5.15
C ASN A 201 11.56 -1.22 -5.47
N ALA A 202 10.75 -0.22 -5.77
CA ALA A 202 9.37 -0.38 -6.21
C ALA A 202 9.12 0.48 -7.46
N PRO A 203 8.22 0.07 -8.36
CA PRO A 203 7.71 0.94 -9.41
C PRO A 203 6.99 2.14 -8.78
N ASP A 204 7.05 3.27 -9.47
CA ASP A 204 6.28 4.50 -9.24
C ASP A 204 4.78 4.24 -9.49
#